data_AF-W9T2U7-F1
#
_entry.id   AF-W9T2U7-F1
#
_cell.length_a   1.000
_cell.length_b   1.000
_cell.length_c   1.000
_cell.angle_alpha   90.00
_cell.angle_beta   90.00
_cell.angle_gamma   90.00
#
_symmetry.space_group_name_H-M   'P 1'
#
loop_
_entity.id
_entity.type
_entity.pdbx_description
1 polymer ?
#
loop_
_entity_poly.entity_id
_entity_poly.type
_entity_poly.pdbx_seq_one_letter_code
_entity_poly.pdbx_strand_id
1 'polypeptide(L)'
;MLRFATSVLLFLSAVVAPSLSAEELVTCSGIVPMRYRDDKISITDFGGVGDGRTLNTKAFREAIYRIEHLRRRGGTLLYIPPGVYLTESFNLTSHMTLYLARGAVIKATEVFQYSN
;
A
#
# COMPACT_ATOMS: atom_id res chain seq x y z
N MET A 1 12.78 45.15 -55.08
CA MET A 1 13.18 43.75 -55.35
C MET A 1 14.58 43.53 -54.79
N LEU A 2 14.73 42.49 -53.98
CA LEU A 2 15.94 41.68 -53.80
C LEU A 2 17.13 42.21 -52.94
N ARG A 3 17.44 41.39 -51.92
CA ARG A 3 18.74 41.10 -51.27
C ARG A 3 19.18 41.95 -50.06
N PHE A 4 18.60 41.64 -48.89
CA PHE A 4 19.39 41.58 -47.66
C PHE A 4 19.71 40.12 -47.37
N ALA A 5 20.77 39.67 -48.05
CA ALA A 5 21.48 38.46 -47.66
C ALA A 5 22.35 38.78 -46.44
N THR A 6 22.67 37.73 -45.70
CA THR A 6 23.59 37.63 -44.56
C THR A 6 22.98 37.83 -43.17
N SER A 7 23.27 36.85 -42.32
CA SER A 7 23.07 36.87 -40.87
C SER A 7 21.72 36.41 -40.31
N VAL A 8 21.26 35.22 -40.71
CA VAL A 8 20.55 34.33 -39.77
C VAL A 8 21.01 32.89 -40.02
N LEU A 9 22.31 32.67 -39.88
CA LEU A 9 22.88 31.33 -39.71
C LEU A 9 23.73 31.38 -38.44
N LEU A 10 23.57 30.35 -37.60
CA LEU A 10 24.28 30.08 -36.35
C LEU A 10 23.74 30.82 -35.12
N PHE A 11 22.74 30.23 -34.47
CA PHE A 11 22.90 29.85 -33.07
C PHE A 11 22.32 28.45 -32.86
N LEU A 12 23.23 27.50 -33.07
CA LEU A 12 23.16 26.14 -32.58
C LEU A 12 23.08 26.18 -31.05
N SER A 13 21.88 26.18 -30.47
CA SER A 13 21.70 25.54 -29.17
C SER A 13 20.89 24.27 -29.41
N ALA A 14 21.63 23.22 -29.73
CA ALA A 14 21.13 21.88 -29.46
C ALA A 14 20.91 21.83 -27.95
N VAL A 15 19.67 22.08 -27.51
CA VAL A 15 19.20 21.61 -26.21
C VAL A 15 19.14 20.10 -26.38
N VAL A 16 20.29 19.47 -26.18
CA VAL A 16 20.38 18.04 -25.90
C VAL A 16 19.62 17.90 -24.59
N ALA A 17 18.33 17.60 -24.69
CA ALA A 17 17.63 17.03 -23.56
C ALA A 17 18.44 15.80 -23.18
N PRO A 18 19.00 15.72 -21.96
CA PRO A 18 19.52 14.46 -21.48
C PRO A 18 18.34 13.51 -21.58
N SER A 19 18.46 12.47 -22.41
CA SER A 19 17.53 11.34 -22.36
C SER A 19 17.64 10.80 -20.95
N LEU A 20 16.70 11.21 -20.09
CA LEU A 20 16.51 10.68 -18.75
C LEU A 20 16.19 9.21 -18.97
N SER A 21 17.21 8.36 -18.95
CA SER A 21 17.02 6.95 -18.71
C SER A 21 16.37 6.88 -17.35
N ALA A 22 15.05 6.75 -17.34
CA ALA A 22 14.34 6.30 -16.17
C ALA A 22 14.98 4.97 -15.83
N GLU A 23 15.81 4.95 -14.79
CA GLU A 23 16.21 3.69 -14.20
C GLU A 23 14.92 3.04 -13.74
N GLU A 24 14.46 2.06 -14.51
CA GLU A 24 13.29 1.28 -14.22
C GLU A 24 13.60 0.54 -12.93
N LEU A 25 13.12 1.12 -11.82
CA LEU A 25 13.33 0.57 -10.49
C LEU A 25 12.74 -0.82 -10.49
N VAL A 26 13.60 -1.84 -10.48
CA VAL A 26 13.18 -3.24 -10.43
C VAL A 26 12.43 -3.43 -9.12
N THR A 27 11.11 -3.52 -9.22
CA THR A 27 10.20 -3.70 -8.09
C THR A 27 9.35 -4.94 -8.30
N CYS A 28 9.04 -5.64 -7.21
CA CYS A 28 8.10 -6.74 -7.22
C CYS A 28 6.63 -6.27 -7.28
N SER A 29 6.39 -4.98 -7.57
CA SER A 29 5.04 -4.43 -7.70
C SER A 29 4.27 -5.18 -8.79
N GLY A 30 3.08 -5.68 -8.45
CA GLY A 30 2.22 -6.40 -9.39
C GLY A 30 2.57 -7.88 -9.61
N ILE A 31 3.55 -8.45 -8.90
CA ILE A 31 3.91 -9.88 -9.06
C ILE A 31 2.76 -10.82 -8.67
N VAL A 32 1.92 -10.39 -7.72
CA VAL A 32 0.69 -11.08 -7.33
C VAL A 32 -0.50 -10.25 -7.79
N PRO A 33 -1.36 -10.77 -8.70
CA PRO A 33 -2.55 -10.03 -9.11
C PRO A 33 -3.49 -9.87 -7.93
N MET A 34 -3.95 -8.64 -7.71
CA MET A 34 -4.95 -8.34 -6.69
C MET A 34 -6.26 -9.06 -7.04
N ARG A 35 -6.75 -9.90 -6.13
CA ARG A 35 -8.09 -10.49 -6.26
C ARG A 35 -9.13 -9.52 -5.71
N TYR A 36 -10.10 -9.15 -6.55
CA TYR A 36 -11.29 -8.44 -6.10
C TYR A 36 -12.08 -9.30 -5.12
N ARG A 37 -12.54 -8.69 -4.02
CA ARG A 37 -13.36 -9.33 -2.98
C ARG A 37 -14.67 -8.57 -2.88
N ASP A 38 -15.80 -9.28 -2.96
CA ASP A 38 -17.13 -8.68 -2.82
C ASP A 38 -17.39 -8.21 -1.39
N ASP A 39 -16.96 -9.02 -0.41
CA ASP A 39 -17.10 -8.73 1.01
C ASP A 39 -15.92 -7.88 1.52
N LYS A 40 -16.24 -6.79 2.22
CA LYS A 40 -15.28 -5.83 2.74
C LYS A 40 -15.68 -5.45 4.16
N ILE A 41 -14.74 -5.49 5.08
CA ILE A 41 -14.90 -5.04 6.46
C ILE A 41 -13.73 -4.14 6.81
N SER A 42 -13.91 -3.18 7.71
CA SER A 42 -12.81 -2.32 8.17
C SER A 42 -12.33 -2.74 9.54
N ILE A 43 -11.04 -2.56 9.81
CA ILE A 43 -10.48 -2.76 11.16
C ILE A 43 -11.15 -1.87 12.22
N THR A 44 -11.68 -0.71 11.83
CA THR A 44 -12.41 0.21 12.74
C THR A 44 -13.71 -0.40 13.23
N ASP A 45 -14.33 -1.30 12.46
CA ASP A 45 -15.55 -2.01 12.85
C ASP A 45 -15.29 -2.97 14.03
N PHE A 46 -14.01 -3.31 14.27
CA PHE A 46 -13.55 -4.19 15.36
C PHE A 46 -12.81 -3.41 16.46
N GLY A 47 -12.93 -2.08 16.47
CA GLY A 47 -12.29 -1.20 17.45
C GLY A 47 -10.84 -0.83 17.13
N GLY A 48 -10.42 -0.96 15.87
CA GLY A 48 -9.11 -0.50 15.43
C GLY A 48 -8.98 1.03 15.49
N VAL A 49 -7.87 1.52 16.04
CA VAL A 49 -7.54 2.94 16.18
C VAL A 49 -6.16 3.21 15.59
N GLY A 50 -6.10 4.11 14.61
CA GLY A 50 -4.90 4.45 13.83
C GLY A 50 -4.03 5.56 14.43
N ASP A 51 -3.92 5.64 15.77
CA ASP A 51 -3.22 6.71 16.50
C ASP A 51 -1.72 6.43 16.79
N GLY A 52 -1.23 5.26 16.41
CA GLY A 52 0.14 4.78 16.63
C GLY A 52 0.47 4.38 18.06
N ARG A 53 -0.52 4.39 18.97
CA ARG A 53 -0.36 4.15 20.42
C ARG A 53 -1.28 3.05 20.93
N THR A 54 -2.51 2.98 20.44
CA THR A 54 -3.50 1.97 20.80
C THR A 54 -3.07 0.59 20.31
N LEU A 55 -3.12 -0.40 21.20
CA LEU A 55 -2.80 -1.79 20.83
C LEU A 55 -3.98 -2.43 20.09
N ASN A 56 -3.80 -2.65 18.78
CA ASN A 56 -4.82 -3.12 17.86
C ASN A 56 -4.88 -4.65 17.71
N THR A 57 -4.07 -5.40 18.47
CA THR A 57 -3.98 -6.86 18.35
C THR A 57 -5.34 -7.56 18.45
N LYS A 58 -6.20 -7.12 19.39
CA LYS A 58 -7.56 -7.64 19.53
C LYS A 58 -8.41 -7.33 18.29
N ALA A 59 -8.37 -6.11 17.78
CA ALA A 59 -9.12 -5.74 16.58
C ALA A 59 -8.73 -6.61 15.37
N PHE A 60 -7.43 -6.86 15.17
CA PHE A 60 -6.96 -7.77 14.11
C PHE A 60 -7.46 -9.20 14.31
N ARG A 61 -7.33 -9.76 15.53
CA ARG A 61 -7.79 -11.13 15.84
C ARG A 61 -9.29 -11.29 15.60
N GLU A 62 -10.11 -10.35 16.04
CA GLU A 62 -11.57 -10.39 15.86
C GLU A 62 -11.97 -10.26 14.38
N ALA A 63 -11.33 -9.34 13.64
CA ALA A 63 -11.58 -9.18 12.21
C ALA A 63 -11.23 -10.46 11.44
N ILE A 64 -10.11 -11.10 11.76
CA ILE A 64 -9.65 -12.32 11.09
C ILE A 64 -10.53 -13.51 11.48
N TYR A 65 -10.89 -13.64 12.76
CA TYR A 65 -11.84 -14.63 13.23
C TYR A 65 -13.17 -14.53 12.46
N ARG A 66 -13.68 -13.30 12.28
CA ARG A 66 -14.89 -13.05 11.50
C ARG A 66 -14.77 -13.53 10.05
N ILE A 67 -13.64 -13.26 9.39
CA ILE A 67 -13.39 -13.68 8.00
C ILE A 67 -13.33 -15.21 7.91
N GLU A 68 -12.57 -15.84 8.80
CA GLU A 68 -12.38 -17.29 8.87
C GLU A 68 -13.71 -18.03 9.03
N HIS A 69 -14.58 -17.54 9.92
CA HIS A 69 -15.81 -18.25 10.28
C HIS A 69 -16.98 -17.97 9.34
N LEU A 70 -17.01 -16.80 8.70
CA LEU A 70 -18.03 -16.50 7.69
C LEU A 70 -17.86 -17.28 6.40
N ARG A 71 -16.61 -17.53 6.00
CA ARG A 71 -16.26 -18.24 4.76
C ARG A 71 -17.03 -17.72 3.54
N ARG A 72 -17.11 -16.39 3.39
CA ARG A 72 -17.80 -15.77 2.24
C ARG A 72 -17.23 -16.32 0.92
N ARG A 73 -18.11 -16.55 -0.05
CA ARG A 73 -17.68 -16.95 -1.40
C ARG A 73 -16.78 -15.86 -1.98
N GLY A 74 -15.60 -16.22 -2.47
CA GLY A 74 -14.57 -15.26 -2.91
C GLY A 74 -13.70 -14.69 -1.78
N GLY A 75 -14.07 -14.93 -0.52
CA GLY A 75 -13.39 -14.44 0.67
C GLY A 75 -13.64 -12.96 0.94
N THR A 76 -12.90 -12.41 1.90
CA THR A 76 -13.17 -11.06 2.44
C THR A 76 -11.92 -10.19 2.39
N LEU A 77 -12.10 -8.91 2.12
CA LEU A 77 -11.06 -7.89 2.25
C LEU A 77 -11.17 -7.22 3.62
N LEU A 78 -10.06 -7.22 4.36
CA LEU A 78 -9.89 -6.41 5.57
C LEU A 78 -9.25 -5.08 5.19
N TYR A 79 -10.03 -4.00 5.29
CA TYR A 79 -9.63 -2.65 4.96
C TYR A 79 -9.00 -1.95 6.18
N ILE A 80 -7.78 -1.46 6.00
CA ILE A 80 -7.06 -0.64 6.99
C ILE A 80 -7.08 0.81 6.50
N PRO A 81 -7.87 1.71 7.13
CA PRO A 81 -7.88 3.14 6.81
C PRO A 81 -6.53 3.81 7.08
N PRO A 82 -6.28 5.03 6.56
CA PRO A 82 -5.08 5.80 6.89
C PRO A 82 -4.87 5.94 8.41
N GLY A 83 -3.63 5.85 8.86
CA GLY A 83 -3.27 5.87 10.29
C GLY A 83 -2.19 4.86 10.65
N VAL A 84 -1.73 4.89 11.90
CA VAL A 84 -0.69 3.98 12.41
C VAL A 84 -1.33 3.01 13.40
N TYR A 85 -1.25 1.72 13.15
CA TYR A 85 -1.89 0.68 13.95
C TYR A 85 -0.82 -0.14 14.66
N LEU A 86 -0.58 0.16 15.94
CA LEU A 86 0.33 -0.59 16.78
C LEU A 86 -0.26 -1.98 17.10
N THR A 87 0.47 -3.07 16.91
CA THR A 87 -0.01 -4.43 17.13
C THR A 87 1.11 -5.41 17.47
N GLU A 88 0.77 -6.46 18.21
CA GLU A 88 1.57 -7.69 18.29
C GLU A 88 1.42 -8.51 16.99
N SER A 89 2.06 -9.68 16.94
CA SER A 89 1.84 -10.65 15.87
C SER A 89 0.40 -11.15 15.84
N PHE A 90 -0.07 -11.41 14.61
CA PHE A 90 -1.36 -12.03 14.34
C PHE A 90 -1.24 -12.91 13.09
N ASN A 91 -2.06 -13.96 13.04
CA ASN A 91 -2.03 -14.91 11.93
C ASN A 91 -3.05 -14.52 10.87
N LEU A 92 -2.64 -14.57 9.61
CA LEU A 92 -3.57 -14.45 8.48
C LEU A 92 -4.32 -15.77 8.28
N THR A 93 -5.51 -15.69 7.70
CA THR A 93 -6.31 -16.86 7.31
C THR A 93 -6.43 -16.98 5.80
N SER A 94 -6.86 -18.15 5.34
CA SER A 94 -7.08 -18.39 3.90
C SER A 94 -8.21 -17.52 3.36
N HIS A 95 -8.14 -17.19 2.07
CA HIS A 95 -9.15 -16.36 1.41
C HIS A 95 -9.41 -15.00 2.08
N MET A 96 -8.37 -14.36 2.64
CA MET A 96 -8.44 -12.94 3.04
C MET A 96 -7.56 -12.07 2.14
N THR A 97 -7.92 -10.78 1.99
CA THR A 97 -7.02 -9.75 1.46
C THR A 97 -6.83 -8.70 2.56
N LEU A 98 -5.59 -8.50 3.03
CA LEU A 98 -5.25 -7.37 3.90
C LEU A 98 -4.95 -6.17 3.00
N TYR A 99 -5.81 -5.16 3.02
CA TYR A 99 -5.66 -3.96 2.18
C TYR A 99 -5.28 -2.75 3.03
N LEU A 100 -4.08 -2.24 2.79
CA LEU A 100 -3.58 -1.02 3.42
C LEU A 100 -3.91 0.16 2.51
N ALA A 101 -4.81 1.05 2.97
CA ALA A 101 -5.04 2.30 2.27
C ALA A 101 -3.77 3.17 2.25
N ARG A 102 -3.70 4.13 1.32
CA ARG A 102 -2.60 5.11 1.30
C ARG A 102 -2.49 5.79 2.67
N GLY A 103 -1.30 5.73 3.27
CA GLY A 103 -1.03 6.29 4.60
C GLY A 103 -1.40 5.38 5.77
N ALA A 104 -1.83 4.13 5.53
CA ALA A 104 -1.94 3.12 6.57
C ALA A 104 -0.57 2.50 6.88
N VAL A 105 -0.24 2.38 8.16
CA VAL A 105 1.00 1.77 8.65
C VAL A 105 0.66 0.74 9.71
N ILE A 106 1.10 -0.50 9.54
CA ILE A 106 1.10 -1.50 10.62
C ILE A 106 2.42 -1.37 11.36
N LYS A 107 2.35 -1.03 12.64
CA LYS A 107 3.52 -0.85 13.50
C LYS A 107 3.60 -2.04 14.46
N ALA A 108 4.70 -2.77 14.42
CA ALA A 108 4.95 -3.82 15.40
C ALA A 108 5.28 -3.20 16.78
N THR A 109 4.80 -3.84 17.85
CA THR A 109 5.28 -3.56 19.20
C THR A 109 6.74 -3.98 19.35
N GLU A 110 7.53 -3.23 20.12
CA GLU A 110 8.94 -3.56 20.39
C GLU A 110 9.09 -4.83 21.26
N VAL A 111 8.03 -5.22 21.96
CA VAL A 111 8.05 -6.35 22.90
C VAL A 111 7.66 -7.63 22.18
N PHE A 112 8.64 -8.50 21.90
CA PHE A 112 8.41 -9.92 21.70
C PHE A 112 8.29 -10.58 23.08
N GLN A 113 7.09 -10.64 23.67
CA GLN A 113 6.87 -11.48 24.85
C GLN A 113 6.97 -12.94 24.39
N TYR A 114 8.06 -13.62 24.75
CA TYR A 114 8.13 -15.08 24.71
C TYR A 114 7.12 -15.57 25.76
N SER A 115 5.96 -16.06 25.31
CA SER A 115 5.02 -16.76 26.19
C SER A 115 5.71 -18.03 26.69
N ASN A 116 6.03 -18.03 27.98
CA ASN A 116 6.54 -19.17 28.74
C ASN A 116 5.40 -20.13 29.10
#